data_AF-A0A923Y8L5-F1
#
_entry.id   AF-A0A923Y8L5-F1
#
_cell.length_a   1.000
_cell.length_b   1.000
_cell.length_c   1.000
_cell.angle_alpha   90.00
_cell.angle_beta   90.00
_cell.angle_gamma   90.00
#
_symmetry.space_group_name_H-M   'P 1'
#
loop_
_entity.id
_entity.type
_entity.pdbx_description
1 polymer ?
#
loop_
_entity_poly.entity_id
_entity_poly.type
_entity_poly.pdbx_seq_one_letter_code
_entity_poly.pdbx_strand_id
1 'polypeptide(L)' 'MKTYQIEIQRVKAMTNSNGLIRAQVDALVQSTPPRDEGMPTTVLSLTEANARVLLLLLKTQLAEFDARKAKSRR' A
#
# COMPACT_ATOMS: atom_id res chain seq x y z
N MET A 1 -6.62 -9.11 -16.35
CA MET A 1 -5.60 -8.21 -15.76
C MET A 1 -4.31 -8.98 -15.57
N LYS A 2 -3.14 -8.34 -15.70
CA LYS A 2 -1.86 -8.96 -15.30
C LYS A 2 -1.82 -9.07 -13.77
N THR A 3 -1.35 -10.20 -13.26
CA THR A 3 -1.24 -10.47 -11.83
C THR A 3 0.22 -10.52 -11.40
N TYR A 4 0.48 -10.13 -10.16
CA TYR A 4 1.83 -10.09 -9.60
C TYR A 4 1.89 -10.79 -8.25
N GLN A 5 3.06 -11.34 -7.94
CA GLN A 5 3.49 -11.59 -6.57
C GLN A 5 4.38 -10.42 -6.16
N ILE A 6 3.99 -9.70 -5.12
CA ILE A 6 4.72 -8.55 -4.61
C ILE A 6 5.14 -8.86 -3.18
N GLU A 7 6.43 -8.86 -2.91
CA GLU A 7 6.97 -9.07 -1.56
C GLU A 7 7.67 -7.79 -1.07
N ILE A 8 7.14 -7.15 -0.03
CA ILE A 8 7.72 -5.93 0.55
C ILE A 8 8.88 -6.30 1.48
N GLN A 9 10.06 -5.82 1.11
CA GLN A 9 11.27 -5.90 1.92
C GLN A 9 11.35 -4.75 2.93
N ARG A 10 10.91 -3.55 2.55
CA ARG A 10 10.92 -2.38 3.45
C ARG A 10 9.91 -1.31 3.02
N VAL A 11 9.24 -0.68 3.98
CA VAL A 11 8.47 0.56 3.77
C VAL A 11 9.34 1.76 4.14
N LYS A 12 9.59 2.66 3.18
CA LYS A 12 10.48 3.82 3.36
C LYS A 12 9.74 5.08 3.79
N ALA A 13 8.67 5.40 3.09
CA ALA A 13 7.90 6.61 3.31
C ALA A 13 6.47 6.43 2.79
N MET A 14 5.54 7.19 3.37
CA MET A 14 4.21 7.36 2.82
C MET A 14 3.86 8.84 2.80
N THR A 15 3.26 9.28 1.71
CA THR A 15 2.80 10.67 1.55
C THR A 15 1.39 10.70 1.01
N ASN A 16 0.60 11.66 1.45
CA ASN A 16 -0.73 11.92 0.89
C ASN A 16 -0.72 13.17 0.02
N SER A 17 -1.40 13.11 -1.12
CA SER A 17 -1.60 14.23 -2.02
C SER A 17 -2.75 13.93 -2.97
N ASN A 18 -3.61 14.92 -3.23
CA ASN A 18 -4.70 14.85 -4.21
C ASN A 18 -5.63 13.63 -4.03
N GLY A 19 -5.97 13.28 -2.78
CA GLY A 19 -6.84 12.14 -2.49
C GLY A 19 -6.17 10.77 -2.59
N LEU A 20 -4.86 10.72 -2.83
CA LEU A 20 -4.08 9.49 -2.92
C LEU A 20 -3.05 9.41 -1.81
N ILE A 21 -2.81 8.19 -1.32
CA ILE A 21 -1.67 7.86 -0.47
C ILE A 21 -0.66 7.11 -1.33
N ARG A 22 0.58 7.62 -1.39
CA ARG A 22 1.70 7.02 -2.11
C ARG A 22 2.65 6.39 -1.11
N ALA A 23 2.95 5.10 -1.28
CA ALA A 23 3.96 4.40 -0.50
C ALA A 23 5.23 4.21 -1.33
N GLN A 24 6.37 4.56 -0.75
CA GLN A 24 7.68 4.22 -1.29
C GLN A 24 8.18 2.97 -0.58
N VAL A 25 8.41 1.90 -1.34
CA VAL A 25 8.79 0.59 -0.80
C VAL A 25 9.93 -0.02 -1.59
N ASP A 26 10.76 -0.81 -0.91
CA ASP A 26 11.59 -1.81 -1.56
C ASP A 26 10.78 -3.09 -1.66
N ALA A 27 10.62 -3.63 -2.87
CA ALA A 27 9.83 -4.83 -3.10
C ALA A 27 10.39 -5.71 -4.21
N LEU A 28 10.23 -7.02 -4.06
CA LEU A 28 10.39 -7.98 -5.14
C LEU A 28 9.05 -8.11 -5.88
N VAL A 29 9.07 -7.95 -7.20
CA VAL A 29 7.86 -8.04 -8.03
C VAL A 29 8.06 -9.11 -9.09
N GLN A 30 7.22 -10.12 -9.06
CA GLN A 30 7.24 -11.22 -10.01
C GLN A 30 5.91 -11.28 -10.76
N SER A 31 5.96 -11.50 -12.07
CA SER A 31 4.75 -11.73 -12.87
C SER A 31 4.21 -13.13 -12.55
N THR A 32 2.92 -13.22 -12.27
CA THR A 32 2.25 -14.52 -12.07
C THR A 32 1.55 -14.90 -13.37
N PRO A 33 1.76 -16.11 -13.91
CA PRO A 33 0.97 -16.58 -15.03
C PRO A 33 -0.51 -16.70 -14.62
N PRO A 34 -1.46 -16.42 -15.52
CA PRO A 34 -2.87 -16.67 -15.23
C PRO A 34 -3.03 -18.16 -14.87
N ARG A 35 -3.59 -18.43 -13.68
CA ARG A 35 -3.97 -19.80 -13.30
C ARG A 35 -5.32 -20.10 -13.94
N ASP A 36 -5.46 -21.30 -14.49
CA ASP A 36 -6.68 -21.75 -15.19
C ASP A 36 -7.88 -21.88 -14.24
N GLU A 37 -7.63 -22.10 -12.94
CA GLU A 37 -8.66 -22.22 -11.91
C GLU A 37 -8.53 -21.08 -10.88
N GLY A 38 -9.33 -20.03 -11.06
CA GLY A 38 -9.53 -18.97 -10.06
C GLY A 38 -9.55 -17.55 -10.62
N MET A 39 -10.09 -16.62 -9.84
CA MET A 39 -10.06 -15.19 -10.17
C MET A 39 -8.60 -14.69 -10.16
N PRO A 40 -8.12 -14.05 -11.24
CA PRO A 40 -6.75 -13.54 -11.32
C PRO A 40 -6.53 -12.50 -10.21
N THR A 41 -5.62 -12.80 -9.28
CA THR A 41 -5.36 -11.93 -8.11
C THR A 41 -3.88 -11.60 -8.00
N THR A 42 -3.58 -10.34 -7.70
CA THR A 42 -2.24 -9.89 -7.27
C THR A 42 -2.12 -10.10 -5.76
N VAL A 43 -1.02 -10.71 -5.33
CA VAL A 43 -0.76 -10.98 -3.91
C VAL A 43 0.32 -10.04 -3.40
N LEU A 44 0.06 -9.43 -2.25
CA LEU A 44 1.01 -8.59 -1.52
C LEU A 44 1.42 -9.31 -0.22
N SER A 45 2.69 -9.66 -0.13
CA SER A 45 3.30 -10.32 1.01
C SER A 45 4.25 -9.36 1.71
N LEU A 46 4.31 -9.44 3.03
CA LEU A 46 5.18 -8.64 3.87
C LEU A 46 5.41 -9.34 5.21
N THR A 47 6.57 -9.11 5.82
CA THR A 47 6.82 -9.60 7.19
C THR A 47 5.91 -8.90 8.18
N GLU A 48 5.67 -9.52 9.34
CA GLU A 48 4.86 -8.91 10.40
C GLU A 48 5.43 -7.56 10.85
N ALA A 49 6.76 -7.44 10.94
CA ALA A 49 7.44 -6.20 11.26
C ALA A 49 7.12 -5.10 10.22
N ASN A 50 7.22 -5.42 8.93
CA ASN A 50 6.86 -4.48 7.86
C ASN A 50 5.37 -4.13 7.87
N ALA A 51 4.49 -5.07 8.24
CA ALA A 51 3.06 -4.82 8.35
C ALA A 51 2.74 -3.81 9.47
N ARG A 52 3.43 -3.91 10.61
CA ARG A 52 3.30 -2.95 11.71
C ARG A 52 3.77 -1.55 11.30
N VAL A 53 4.89 -1.44 10.57
CA VAL A 53 5.39 -0.16 10.04
C VAL A 53 4.41 0.43 9.03
N LEU A 54 3.91 -0.39 8.09
CA LEU A 54 2.91 0.03 7.10
C LEU A 54 1.66 0.59 7.78
N LEU A 55 1.13 -0.12 8.78
CA LEU A 55 -0.06 0.30 9.52
C LEU A 55 0.17 1.64 10.22
N LEU A 56 1.31 1.83 10.87
CA LEU A 56 1.65 3.08 11.54
C LEU A 56 1.66 4.25 10.56
N LEU A 57 2.40 4.11 9.46
CA LEU A 57 2.52 5.16 8.45
C LEU A 57 1.17 5.45 7.79
N LEU A 58 0.37 4.42 7.48
CA LEU A 58 -0.95 4.59 6.90
C LEU A 58 -1.89 5.35 7.84
N LYS A 59 -1.90 5.03 9.14
CA LYS A 59 -2.69 5.77 10.14
C LYS A 59 -2.31 7.26 10.17
N THR A 60 -1.02 7.58 10.14
CA THR A 60 -0.55 8.98 10.07
C THR A 60 -1.10 9.68 8.83
N GLN A 61 -1.01 9.04 7.66
CA GLN A 61 -1.49 9.65 6.41
C GLN A 61 -3.02 9.87 6.40
N LEU A 62 -3.79 8.94 6.95
CA LEU A 62 -5.25 9.08 7.06
C LEU A 62 -5.64 10.21 8.02
N ALA A 63 -4.98 10.31 9.18
CA ALA A 63 -5.24 11.37 10.15
C ALA A 63 -4.98 12.77 9.55
N GLU A 64 -3.91 12.93 8.77
CA GLU A 64 -3.64 14.18 8.03
C GLU A 64 -4.71 14.50 6.99
N PHE A 65 -5.17 13.49 6.25
CA PHE A 65 -6.22 13.65 5.25
C PHE A 65 -7.54 14.13 5.87
N ASP A 66 -7.93 13.53 6.99
CA ASP A 66 -9.16 13.88 7.71
C ASP A 66 -9.07 15.29 8.33
N ALA A 67 -7.90 15.67 8.86
CA ALA A 67 -7.68 17.02 9.37
C ALA A 67 -7.84 18.10 8.29
N ARG A 68 -7.42 17.83 7.04
CA ARG A 68 -7.61 18.77 5.92
C ARG A 68 -9.08 18.94 5.54
N LYS A 69 -9.87 17.85 5.52
CA LYS A 69 -11.32 17.94 5.28
C LYS A 69 -12.04 18.76 6.36
N ALA A 70 -11.65 18.59 7.62
CA ALA A 70 -12.22 19.37 8.73
C ALA A 70 -11.93 20.88 8.59
N LYS A 71 -10.74 21.25 8.12
CA LYS A 71 -10.37 22.67 7.87
C LYS A 71 -11.08 23.29 6.67
N SER A 72 -11.36 22.51 5.62
CA SER A 72 -12.08 22.99 4.43
C SER A 72 -13.57 23.29 4.68
N ARG A 73 -14.12 22.89 5.83
CA ARG A 73 -15.54 23.06 6.19
C ARG A 73 -15.78 24.23 7.16
N ARG A 74 -14.73 24.94 7.60
CA ARG A 74 -14.81 26.19 8.37
C ARG A 74 -14.54 27.36 7.46
#